data_AF-A0A520PR07-F1
#
_entry.id   AF-A0A520PR07-F1
#
_cell.length_a   1.000
_cell.length_b   1.000
_cell.length_c   1.000
_cell.angle_alpha   90.00
_cell.angle_beta   90.00
_cell.angle_gamma   90.00
#
_symmetry.space_group_name_H-M   'P 1'
#
loop_
_entity.id
_entity.type
_entity.pdbx_description
1 polymer ?
#
loop_
_entity_poly.entity_id
_entity_poly.type
_entity_poly.pdbx_seq_one_letter_code
_entity_poly.pdbx_strand_id
1 'polypeptide(L)'
;MALLPVFGIHGTIQGGGNALVSTDSIGGIERVLEESFDSEVLVMHLQGAAGDVSPAGTGAIDCEGEQVCADFARQETVGVYALDEIRAAWEEAGVEMRTELPLEMVTRQVPLGPDWTNFSIRDGALEYAPWDGRTDADGIVFDEEGELVSPIDEFNAPYGAALCGGGDIGLRLPRSALPGTDSLEDLSYHTCNRIELIDRIIEVTVDVELDDPPICDTTQTTVSALRIGDWMLGTLPGEPTTLLVNHLRTLSPTAPEQTIIVGYAQDHGGYLLRPEDWISNGYEPSITFWGPLEGEYVAEQTAAMMAMAATDDREDAAGGGVDRVSTPTVVDEITPDTTSAETGSVPSALPAYLFTRLLRDPVSPQPATQVERLRSVYFTFIGDDPIRGTPRVFLQREVGGAYEDVLRRSGRPVVDGDLILTWTPDPLMREAGVERTHYYTVEFQAAAPMGMPGLEGIADRRGLPAGNYRFRVEGPGFELTSDAFEVVPATLTETHEAAGADLRVTVGVESGDGYRLLDLTARSNRFVPIREEEVVVTVEPPIGLARMETLTTGADGTLTITDAATARVTVTDRFGNTVEITP
;
A
#
# COMPACT_ATOMS: atom_id res chain seq x y z
N MET A 1 -20.04 -12.85 1.97
CA MET A 1 -20.39 -11.61 1.22
C MET A 1 -19.10 -11.02 0.69
N ALA A 2 -19.12 -10.29 -0.42
CA ALA A 2 -17.95 -9.59 -0.94
C ALA A 2 -18.29 -8.15 -1.31
N LEU A 3 -17.31 -7.26 -1.22
CA LEU A 3 -17.37 -5.86 -1.62
C LEU A 3 -16.16 -5.58 -2.54
N LEU A 4 -16.39 -4.90 -3.66
CA LEU A 4 -15.33 -4.53 -4.61
C LEU A 4 -15.32 -3.00 -4.76
N PRO A 5 -14.58 -2.27 -3.90
CA PRO A 5 -14.43 -0.84 -4.11
C PRO A 5 -13.55 -0.61 -5.34
N VAL A 6 -13.96 0.33 -6.19
CA VAL A 6 -13.21 0.71 -7.39
C VAL A 6 -12.64 2.11 -7.18
N PHE A 7 -11.34 2.20 -6.96
CA PHE A 7 -10.67 3.48 -6.71
C PHE A 7 -9.20 3.41 -7.14
N GLY A 8 -8.76 4.39 -7.93
CA GLY A 8 -7.36 4.48 -8.36
C GLY A 8 -6.50 5.15 -7.30
N ILE A 9 -5.54 4.42 -6.74
CA ILE A 9 -4.56 4.95 -5.79
C ILE A 9 -3.30 4.09 -5.81
N HIS A 10 -2.14 4.74 -5.89
CA HIS A 10 -0.88 4.04 -5.99
C HIS A 10 -0.48 3.35 -4.66
N GLY A 11 0.22 2.22 -4.74
CA GLY A 11 0.66 1.41 -3.61
C GLY A 11 2.05 1.79 -3.09
N THR A 12 2.27 3.06 -2.78
CA THR A 12 3.61 3.64 -2.53
C THR A 12 3.81 4.25 -1.15
N ILE A 13 3.03 3.85 -0.14
CA ILE A 13 3.27 4.28 1.25
C ILE A 13 4.59 3.70 1.76
N GLN A 14 4.82 2.41 1.55
CA GLN A 14 6.10 1.77 1.84
C GLN A 14 7.09 2.10 0.73
N GLY A 15 8.05 2.99 1.01
CA GLY A 15 9.08 3.36 0.04
C GLY A 15 10.04 2.20 -0.29
N GLY A 16 10.86 2.34 -1.34
CA GLY A 16 11.74 1.27 -1.84
C GLY A 16 12.80 0.74 -0.85
N GLY A 17 13.02 1.41 0.29
CA GLY A 17 13.86 0.90 1.39
C GLY A 17 13.16 -0.09 2.32
N ASN A 18 11.86 -0.32 2.18
CA ASN A 18 11.10 -1.25 3.00
C ASN A 18 11.32 -2.70 2.53
N ALA A 19 11.76 -3.56 3.46
CA ALA A 19 11.95 -4.99 3.22
C ALA A 19 10.81 -5.86 3.78
N LEU A 20 9.71 -5.25 4.24
CA LEU A 20 8.53 -5.97 4.74
C LEU A 20 7.47 -6.10 3.65
N VAL A 21 7.00 -7.32 3.41
CA VAL A 21 5.86 -7.54 2.51
C VAL A 21 4.60 -6.92 3.10
N SER A 22 3.86 -6.18 2.29
CA SER A 22 2.71 -5.37 2.68
C SER A 22 1.75 -5.22 1.51
N THR A 23 0.45 -5.09 1.80
CA THR A 23 -0.61 -4.76 0.82
C THR A 23 -0.80 -3.25 0.62
N ASP A 24 -0.02 -2.44 1.32
CA ASP A 24 0.12 -0.98 1.17
C ASP A 24 -1.20 -0.19 1.34
N SER A 25 -1.31 0.98 0.71
CA SER A 25 -2.47 1.88 0.75
C SER A 25 -3.79 1.14 0.48
N ILE A 26 -3.78 0.27 -0.52
CA ILE A 26 -4.90 -0.56 -0.96
C ILE A 26 -5.33 -1.52 0.14
N GLY A 27 -4.38 -2.26 0.71
CA GLY A 27 -4.65 -3.16 1.82
C GLY A 27 -5.12 -2.46 3.08
N GLY A 28 -4.67 -1.22 3.31
CA GLY A 28 -5.20 -0.34 4.36
C GLY A 28 -6.70 -0.07 4.18
N ILE A 29 -7.13 0.24 2.94
CA ILE A 29 -8.55 0.42 2.59
C ILE A 29 -9.33 -0.86 2.81
N GLU A 30 -8.85 -1.99 2.27
CA GLU A 30 -9.49 -3.29 2.43
C GLU A 30 -9.70 -3.63 3.91
N ARG A 31 -8.65 -3.55 4.72
CA ARG A 31 -8.69 -3.92 6.14
C ARG A 31 -9.66 -3.06 6.95
N VAL A 32 -9.64 -1.74 6.75
CA VAL A 32 -10.57 -0.83 7.45
C VAL A 32 -12.02 -1.14 7.07
N LEU A 33 -12.28 -1.39 5.78
CA LEU A 33 -13.61 -1.77 5.31
C LEU A 33 -14.05 -3.12 5.85
N GLU A 34 -13.21 -4.14 5.81
CA GLU A 34 -13.52 -5.48 6.33
C GLU A 34 -13.96 -5.43 7.80
N GLU A 35 -13.30 -4.60 8.59
CA GLU A 35 -13.58 -4.45 10.01
C GLU A 35 -14.67 -3.42 10.34
N SER A 36 -15.26 -2.81 9.32
CA SER A 36 -16.48 -2.01 9.48
C SER A 36 -17.76 -2.86 9.59
N PHE A 37 -17.66 -4.18 9.35
CA PHE A 37 -18.79 -5.12 9.37
C PHE A 37 -18.78 -6.03 10.61
N ASP A 38 -19.97 -6.44 11.08
CA ASP A 38 -20.15 -7.40 12.18
C ASP A 38 -20.07 -8.88 11.74
N SER A 39 -19.60 -9.11 10.51
CA SER A 39 -19.45 -10.43 9.91
C SER A 39 -18.34 -10.40 8.88
N GLU A 40 -17.76 -11.56 8.55
CA GLU A 40 -16.75 -11.66 7.50
C GLU A 40 -17.30 -11.22 6.13
N VAL A 41 -16.72 -10.13 5.62
CA VAL A 41 -16.90 -9.62 4.25
C VAL A 41 -15.55 -9.63 3.58
N LEU A 42 -15.43 -10.30 2.42
CA LEU A 42 -14.22 -10.23 1.60
C LEU A 42 -14.23 -8.90 0.85
N VAL A 43 -13.26 -8.02 1.14
CA VAL A 43 -13.07 -6.80 0.36
C VAL A 43 -11.96 -7.07 -0.67
N MET A 44 -12.23 -6.79 -1.94
CA MET A 44 -11.24 -6.89 -3.02
C MET A 44 -11.20 -5.56 -3.74
N HIS A 45 -10.18 -4.76 -3.45
CA HIS A 45 -10.01 -3.47 -4.08
C HIS A 45 -9.66 -3.64 -5.55
N LEU A 46 -10.46 -3.04 -6.42
CA LEU A 46 -10.16 -2.94 -7.84
C LEU A 46 -9.51 -1.58 -8.09
N GLN A 47 -8.33 -1.62 -8.71
CA GLN A 47 -7.65 -0.41 -9.12
C GLN A 47 -8.43 0.34 -10.20
N GLY A 48 -8.11 1.63 -10.32
CA GLY A 48 -8.63 2.50 -11.37
C GLY A 48 -7.50 3.31 -12.01
N ALA A 49 -7.70 4.62 -12.14
CA ALA A 49 -6.65 5.55 -12.53
C ALA A 49 -5.69 5.81 -11.37
N ALA A 50 -4.56 5.08 -11.31
CA ALA A 50 -3.60 5.22 -10.22
C ALA A 50 -2.26 5.81 -10.66
N GLY A 51 -1.99 5.93 -11.97
CA GLY A 51 -0.67 6.32 -12.48
C GLY A 51 -0.22 7.69 -11.96
N ASP A 52 -1.14 8.62 -11.80
CA ASP A 52 -0.92 10.00 -11.34
C ASP A 52 -1.54 10.27 -9.94
N VAL A 53 -1.83 9.22 -9.15
CA VAL A 53 -2.55 9.34 -7.86
C VAL A 53 -1.77 8.72 -6.71
N SER A 54 -1.04 9.54 -5.95
CA SER A 54 -0.27 9.09 -4.79
C SER A 54 -1.06 9.09 -3.47
N PRO A 55 -0.84 8.09 -2.58
CA PRO A 55 -1.44 8.05 -1.26
C PRO A 55 -0.84 9.11 -0.32
N ALA A 56 -1.65 10.05 0.15
CA ALA A 56 -1.19 11.08 1.09
C ALA A 56 -1.20 10.59 2.55
N GLY A 57 -2.39 10.24 3.06
CA GLY A 57 -2.63 9.91 4.46
C GLY A 57 -2.18 11.01 5.44
N THR A 58 -2.47 10.81 6.72
CA THR A 58 -1.98 11.64 7.84
C THR A 58 -1.80 10.73 9.07
N GLY A 59 -1.48 11.28 10.25
CA GLY A 59 -1.36 10.46 11.47
C GLY A 59 -0.18 9.46 11.49
N ALA A 60 0.58 9.45 10.40
CA ALA A 60 1.77 8.66 10.10
C ALA A 60 2.78 8.59 11.25
N ILE A 61 3.75 7.69 11.12
CA ILE A 61 4.92 7.72 12.01
C ILE A 61 5.92 8.81 11.57
N ASP A 62 6.76 9.20 12.50
CA ASP A 62 7.97 9.96 12.26
C ASP A 62 9.13 8.99 12.05
N CYS A 63 9.75 9.08 10.87
CA CYS A 63 10.85 8.24 10.43
C CYS A 63 12.21 8.96 10.45
N GLU A 64 12.29 10.16 11.03
CA GLU A 64 13.55 10.90 11.10
C GLU A 64 14.63 10.09 11.84
N GLY A 65 15.73 9.81 11.15
CA GLY A 65 16.87 9.05 11.67
C GLY A 65 16.75 7.52 11.56
N GLU A 66 15.63 7.00 11.07
CA GLU A 66 15.45 5.56 10.87
C GLU A 66 15.98 5.11 9.50
N GLN A 67 16.61 3.93 9.44
CA GLN A 67 17.13 3.38 8.17
C GLN A 67 16.02 2.85 7.26
N VAL A 68 14.93 2.36 7.85
CA VAL A 68 13.77 1.83 7.13
C VAL A 68 12.53 2.49 7.72
N CYS A 69 11.76 3.17 6.87
CA CYS A 69 10.50 3.78 7.26
C CYS A 69 9.34 2.83 6.90
N ALA A 70 8.86 2.08 7.89
CA ALA A 70 7.73 1.18 7.73
C ALA A 70 6.42 1.81 8.27
N ASP A 71 5.82 2.72 7.48
CA ASP A 71 4.73 3.61 7.92
C ASP A 71 3.33 2.96 7.83
N PHE A 72 3.14 1.89 8.59
CA PHE A 72 1.85 1.18 8.68
C PHE A 72 0.72 2.07 9.22
N ALA A 73 1.04 3.07 10.05
CA ALA A 73 0.06 4.04 10.54
C ALA A 73 -0.58 4.84 9.39
N ARG A 74 0.22 5.27 8.40
CA ARG A 74 -0.31 5.96 7.21
C ARG A 74 -1.21 5.05 6.37
N GLN A 75 -0.88 3.76 6.25
CA GLN A 75 -1.74 2.80 5.56
C GLN A 75 -3.12 2.70 6.23
N GLU A 76 -3.14 2.58 7.57
CA GLU A 76 -4.39 2.60 8.34
C GLU A 76 -5.18 3.89 8.11
N THR A 77 -4.53 5.06 8.08
CA THR A 77 -5.21 6.34 7.88
C THR A 77 -5.85 6.47 6.49
N VAL A 78 -5.19 5.97 5.44
CA VAL A 78 -5.78 5.99 4.08
C VAL A 78 -7.09 5.20 4.07
N GLY A 79 -7.12 4.03 4.71
CA GLY A 79 -8.37 3.27 4.84
C GLY A 79 -9.43 3.98 5.66
N VAL A 80 -9.05 4.67 6.74
CA VAL A 80 -9.99 5.47 7.56
C VAL A 80 -10.62 6.59 6.74
N TYR A 81 -9.86 7.29 5.91
CA TYR A 81 -10.41 8.34 5.04
C TYR A 81 -11.31 7.81 3.93
N ALA A 82 -11.06 6.60 3.43
CA ALA A 82 -11.89 5.98 2.40
C ALA A 82 -13.20 5.39 2.97
N LEU A 83 -13.25 5.10 4.27
CA LEU A 83 -14.30 4.29 4.88
C LEU A 83 -15.70 4.85 4.63
N ASP A 84 -15.96 6.10 5.01
CA ASP A 84 -17.32 6.66 5.04
C ASP A 84 -17.92 6.74 3.63
N GLU A 85 -17.13 7.18 2.64
CA GLU A 85 -17.57 7.29 1.25
C GLU A 85 -17.87 5.93 0.62
N ILE A 86 -16.99 4.93 0.83
CA ILE A 86 -17.19 3.58 0.29
C ILE A 86 -18.37 2.90 1.00
N ARG A 87 -18.53 3.11 2.31
CA ARG A 87 -19.66 2.58 3.08
C ARG A 87 -20.98 3.16 2.60
N ALA A 88 -21.05 4.47 2.37
CA ALA A 88 -22.23 5.12 1.81
C ALA A 88 -22.59 4.53 0.44
N ALA A 89 -21.61 4.38 -0.45
CA ALA A 89 -21.82 3.77 -1.76
C ALA A 89 -22.28 2.30 -1.69
N TRP A 90 -21.73 1.52 -0.75
CA TRP A 90 -22.14 0.13 -0.53
C TRP A 90 -23.58 0.03 0.00
N GLU A 91 -23.97 0.90 0.93
CA GLU A 91 -25.33 0.95 1.47
C GLU A 91 -26.34 1.33 0.39
N GLU A 92 -26.01 2.29 -0.46
CA GLU A 92 -26.83 2.65 -1.63
C GLU A 92 -26.94 1.48 -2.63
N ALA A 93 -25.83 0.85 -2.98
CA ALA A 93 -25.82 -0.32 -3.88
C ALA A 93 -26.64 -1.49 -3.31
N GLY A 94 -26.68 -1.65 -1.99
CA GLY A 94 -27.48 -2.66 -1.31
C GLY A 94 -28.99 -2.48 -1.51
N VAL A 95 -29.48 -1.25 -1.71
CA VAL A 95 -30.90 -0.96 -1.99
C VAL A 95 -31.32 -1.51 -3.34
N GLU A 96 -30.43 -1.45 -4.33
CA GLU A 96 -30.66 -1.89 -5.72
C GLU A 96 -30.14 -3.31 -5.98
N MET A 97 -29.92 -4.11 -4.93
CA MET A 97 -29.34 -5.44 -5.04
C MET A 97 -30.19 -6.35 -5.93
N ARG A 98 -29.57 -6.89 -6.98
CA ARG A 98 -30.19 -7.85 -7.90
C ARG A 98 -29.67 -9.26 -7.61
N THR A 99 -30.52 -10.26 -7.88
CA THR A 99 -30.17 -11.69 -7.71
C THR A 99 -29.71 -12.35 -9.00
N GLU A 100 -29.94 -11.69 -10.14
CA GLU A 100 -29.53 -12.13 -11.47
C GLU A 100 -29.14 -10.92 -12.32
N LEU A 101 -28.08 -11.07 -13.13
CA LEU A 101 -27.57 -10.06 -14.04
C LEU A 101 -27.06 -10.77 -15.32
N PRO A 102 -27.32 -10.24 -16.53
CA PRO A 102 -26.64 -10.71 -17.73
C PRO A 102 -25.14 -10.42 -17.64
N LEU A 103 -24.32 -11.30 -18.20
CA LEU A 103 -22.87 -11.19 -18.18
C LEU A 103 -22.32 -11.55 -19.56
N GLU A 104 -21.46 -10.69 -20.11
CA GLU A 104 -20.71 -10.95 -21.34
C GLU A 104 -19.28 -10.43 -21.14
N MET A 105 -18.29 -11.25 -21.50
CA MET A 105 -16.88 -10.87 -21.44
C MET A 105 -16.21 -11.15 -22.77
N VAL A 106 -15.50 -10.14 -23.26
CA VAL A 106 -14.69 -10.23 -24.47
C VAL A 106 -13.25 -9.83 -24.16
N THR A 107 -12.31 -10.45 -24.86
CA THR A 107 -10.87 -10.23 -24.67
C THR A 107 -10.19 -10.21 -26.04
N ARG A 108 -9.22 -9.32 -26.22
CA ARG A 108 -8.38 -9.22 -27.41
C ARG A 108 -6.92 -9.04 -27.02
N GLN A 109 -6.04 -9.74 -27.73
CA GLN A 109 -4.61 -9.44 -27.75
C GLN A 109 -4.35 -8.35 -28.80
N VAL A 110 -3.78 -7.23 -28.36
CA VAL A 110 -3.55 -6.02 -29.15
C VAL A 110 -2.08 -5.97 -29.56
N PRO A 111 -1.75 -5.84 -30.86
CA PRO A 111 -0.38 -5.59 -31.29
C PRO A 111 0.04 -4.15 -30.94
N LEU A 112 1.26 -4.00 -30.44
CA LEU A 112 1.93 -2.72 -30.18
C LEU A 112 3.09 -2.56 -31.16
N GLY A 113 4.26 -2.06 -30.74
CA GLY A 113 5.43 -2.02 -31.61
C GLY A 113 6.00 -3.43 -31.89
N PRO A 114 7.01 -3.56 -32.76
CA PRO A 114 7.77 -2.48 -33.41
C PRO A 114 7.11 -1.90 -34.67
N ASP A 115 5.95 -2.41 -35.08
CA ASP A 115 5.23 -1.86 -36.23
C ASP A 115 4.52 -0.55 -35.84
N TRP A 116 5.12 0.59 -36.18
CA TRP A 116 4.57 1.91 -35.88
C TRP A 116 3.18 2.14 -36.47
N THR A 117 2.80 1.40 -37.53
CA THR A 117 1.51 1.57 -38.22
C THR A 117 0.34 1.19 -37.34
N ASN A 118 0.58 0.42 -36.28
CA ASN A 118 -0.43 0.07 -35.29
C ASN A 118 -0.93 1.31 -34.52
N PHE A 119 -0.08 2.33 -34.37
CA PHE A 119 -0.40 3.53 -33.59
C PHE A 119 -1.01 4.61 -34.48
N SER A 120 -2.31 4.47 -34.69
CA SER A 120 -3.16 5.48 -35.31
C SER A 120 -4.38 5.67 -34.42
N ILE A 121 -4.53 6.85 -33.84
CA ILE A 121 -5.59 7.17 -32.88
C ILE A 121 -6.48 8.28 -33.43
N ARG A 122 -7.65 8.49 -32.81
CA ARG A 122 -8.62 9.54 -33.17
C ARG A 122 -9.04 9.44 -34.63
N ASP A 123 -9.37 8.22 -35.07
CA ASP A 123 -9.72 7.92 -36.46
C ASP A 123 -8.63 8.33 -37.48
N GLY A 124 -7.35 8.28 -37.07
CA GLY A 124 -6.20 8.63 -37.90
C GLY A 124 -5.84 10.11 -37.92
N ALA A 125 -6.39 10.91 -37.00
CA ALA A 125 -5.99 12.30 -36.85
C ALA A 125 -4.59 12.45 -36.22
N LEU A 126 -4.15 11.46 -35.42
CA LEU A 126 -2.79 11.38 -34.90
C LEU A 126 -2.18 10.01 -35.22
N GLU A 127 -1.06 10.04 -35.93
CA GLU A 127 -0.25 8.87 -36.32
C GLU A 127 1.24 9.18 -36.25
N TYR A 128 2.08 8.15 -36.17
CA TYR A 128 3.53 8.29 -36.27
C TYR A 128 4.01 8.42 -37.73
N ALA A 129 5.06 9.22 -37.92
CA ALA A 129 5.91 9.12 -39.09
C ALA A 129 6.74 7.80 -39.04
N PRO A 130 7.30 7.34 -40.16
CA PRO A 130 8.03 6.08 -40.18
C PRO A 130 9.23 6.03 -39.22
N TRP A 131 9.30 5.00 -38.37
CA TRP A 131 10.45 4.72 -37.51
C TRP A 131 11.61 4.12 -38.31
N ASP A 132 12.40 4.96 -38.98
CA ASP A 132 13.56 4.54 -39.76
C ASP A 132 14.90 4.64 -39.01
N GLY A 133 14.89 5.23 -37.80
CA GLY A 133 16.05 5.50 -36.95
C GLY A 133 17.09 6.44 -37.57
N ARG A 134 16.74 7.17 -38.63
CA ARG A 134 17.66 7.99 -39.45
C ARG A 134 17.16 9.39 -39.70
N THR A 135 15.85 9.57 -39.80
CA THR A 135 15.23 10.88 -40.01
C THR A 135 15.22 11.62 -38.68
N ASP A 136 15.86 12.79 -38.67
CA ASP A 136 15.81 13.73 -37.54
C ASP A 136 14.42 14.37 -37.51
N ALA A 137 13.85 14.50 -36.31
CA ALA A 137 12.62 15.23 -36.09
C ALA A 137 12.74 16.71 -36.49
N ASP A 138 11.65 17.30 -36.98
CA ASP A 138 11.62 18.72 -37.35
C ASP A 138 11.44 19.66 -36.14
N GLY A 139 11.03 19.11 -35.00
CA GLY A 139 10.84 19.79 -33.72
C GLY A 139 9.51 20.55 -33.61
N ILE A 140 8.54 20.27 -34.49
CA ILE A 140 7.22 20.90 -34.54
C ILE A 140 6.20 19.97 -33.88
N VAL A 141 6.07 20.08 -32.56
CA VAL A 141 5.13 19.26 -31.78
C VAL A 141 3.70 19.81 -31.81
N PHE A 142 3.55 21.14 -31.84
CA PHE A 142 2.27 21.83 -31.77
C PHE A 142 2.05 22.77 -32.96
N ASP A 143 0.81 22.89 -33.42
CA ASP A 143 0.40 23.86 -34.43
C ASP A 143 0.19 25.28 -33.85
N GLU A 144 -0.33 26.22 -34.66
CA GLU A 144 -0.56 27.60 -34.23
C GLU A 144 -1.69 27.70 -33.18
N GLU A 145 -2.57 26.71 -33.13
CA GLU A 145 -3.70 26.59 -32.21
C GLU A 145 -3.32 25.87 -30.90
N GLY A 146 -2.16 25.24 -30.85
CA GLY A 146 -1.66 24.47 -29.70
C GLY A 146 -2.08 23.00 -29.70
N GLU A 147 -2.58 22.49 -30.82
CA GLU A 147 -2.94 21.08 -31.00
C GLU A 147 -1.71 20.29 -31.49
N LEU A 148 -1.70 18.98 -31.21
CA LEU A 148 -0.61 18.10 -31.63
C LEU A 148 -0.56 17.93 -33.15
N VAL A 149 0.64 18.06 -33.71
CA VAL A 149 0.89 17.90 -35.14
C VAL A 149 1.01 16.42 -35.49
N SER A 150 0.46 16.05 -36.65
CA SER A 150 0.59 14.72 -37.23
C SER A 150 1.05 14.81 -38.69
N PRO A 151 1.91 13.88 -39.16
CA PRO A 151 2.47 12.74 -38.42
C PRO A 151 3.52 13.16 -37.38
N ILE A 152 3.56 12.49 -36.23
CA ILE A 152 4.56 12.70 -35.17
C ILE A 152 5.89 12.09 -35.63
N ASP A 153 6.94 12.90 -35.77
CA ASP A 153 8.28 12.45 -36.16
C ASP A 153 9.28 12.44 -34.99
N GLU A 154 8.93 13.05 -33.86
CA GLU A 154 9.77 13.14 -32.67
C GLU A 154 10.01 11.80 -31.97
N PHE A 155 9.09 10.83 -32.12
CA PHE A 155 9.24 9.48 -31.57
C PHE A 155 9.80 8.49 -32.60
N ASN A 156 11.03 8.71 -33.10
CA ASN A 156 11.67 7.78 -34.04
C ASN A 156 12.44 6.66 -33.31
N ALA A 157 11.72 5.66 -32.82
CA ALA A 157 12.26 4.57 -31.99
C ALA A 157 11.84 3.15 -32.45
N PRO A 158 12.51 2.56 -33.45
CA PRO A 158 12.11 1.28 -34.04
C PRO A 158 12.09 0.08 -33.06
N TYR A 159 12.81 0.19 -31.95
CA TYR A 159 12.91 -0.85 -30.90
C TYR A 159 12.32 -0.39 -29.56
N GLY A 160 11.59 0.73 -29.56
CA GLY A 160 11.07 1.38 -28.36
C GLY A 160 12.06 2.35 -27.70
N ALA A 161 11.54 3.18 -26.80
CA ALA A 161 12.31 4.11 -25.99
C ALA A 161 11.92 4.01 -24.51
N ALA A 162 12.82 4.44 -23.63
CA ALA A 162 12.60 4.45 -22.19
C ALA A 162 13.30 5.66 -21.54
N LEU A 163 13.04 5.85 -20.24
CA LEU A 163 13.59 6.95 -19.43
C LEU A 163 13.25 8.34 -20.01
N CYS A 164 12.10 8.42 -20.68
CA CYS A 164 11.48 9.64 -21.15
C CYS A 164 10.96 10.49 -19.98
N GLY A 165 10.66 11.75 -20.24
CA GLY A 165 10.19 12.65 -19.19
C GLY A 165 11.28 13.02 -18.16
N GLY A 166 10.84 13.48 -17.01
CA GLY A 166 11.64 14.06 -15.93
C GLY A 166 11.49 13.28 -14.63
N GLY A 167 12.02 13.83 -13.55
CA GLY A 167 12.04 13.16 -12.24
C GLY A 167 13.30 12.32 -12.00
N ASP A 168 13.28 11.49 -10.96
CA ASP A 168 14.49 10.83 -10.43
C ASP A 168 15.11 9.78 -11.38
N ILE A 169 14.38 9.33 -12.40
CA ILE A 169 14.85 8.31 -13.38
C ILE A 169 14.96 8.83 -14.82
N GLY A 170 14.41 10.02 -15.13
CA GLY A 170 14.55 10.64 -16.44
C GLY A 170 16.02 11.02 -16.69
N LEU A 171 16.68 10.36 -17.64
CA LEU A 171 18.11 10.55 -17.89
C LEU A 171 18.38 10.67 -19.38
N ARG A 172 18.74 11.86 -19.85
CA ARG A 172 19.19 12.02 -21.24
C ARG A 172 20.61 11.50 -21.43
N LEU A 173 20.78 10.45 -22.24
CA LEU A 173 22.08 9.95 -22.65
C LEU A 173 22.34 10.35 -24.12
N PRO A 174 23.30 11.27 -24.40
CA PRO A 174 23.42 11.88 -25.73
C PRO A 174 23.61 10.93 -26.92
N ARG A 175 24.11 9.70 -26.68
CA ARG A 175 24.32 8.70 -27.74
C ARG A 175 23.10 7.83 -28.03
N SER A 176 22.15 7.79 -27.10
CA SER A 176 20.93 7.01 -27.19
C SER A 176 19.67 7.86 -27.31
N ALA A 177 19.79 9.18 -27.19
CA ALA A 177 18.70 10.12 -27.41
C ALA A 177 17.98 9.87 -28.75
N LEU A 178 16.70 10.25 -28.80
CA LEU A 178 15.92 10.25 -30.03
C LEU A 178 16.54 11.23 -31.06
N PRO A 179 16.56 10.89 -32.37
CA PRO A 179 17.09 11.78 -33.40
C PRO A 179 16.31 13.10 -33.49
N GLY A 180 17.01 14.25 -33.53
CA GLY A 180 16.41 15.57 -33.73
C GLY A 180 15.70 16.20 -32.52
N THR A 181 15.68 15.58 -31.33
CA THR A 181 14.92 16.09 -30.17
C THR A 181 15.70 17.06 -29.26
N ASP A 182 16.89 17.49 -29.69
CA ASP A 182 17.79 18.34 -28.90
C ASP A 182 17.15 19.69 -28.52
N SER A 183 16.29 20.27 -29.36
CA SER A 183 15.62 21.55 -29.13
C SER A 183 14.36 21.47 -28.27
N LEU A 184 13.92 20.27 -27.89
CA LEU A 184 12.65 20.04 -27.19
C LEU A 184 12.84 19.96 -25.66
N GLU A 185 13.75 20.76 -25.09
CA GLU A 185 14.25 20.61 -23.70
C GLU A 185 13.16 20.51 -22.61
N ASP A 186 12.00 21.13 -22.83
CA ASP A 186 10.88 21.14 -21.87
C ASP A 186 9.91 19.95 -22.05
N LEU A 187 10.06 19.13 -23.10
CA LEU A 187 9.15 18.04 -23.46
C LEU A 187 9.79 16.66 -23.22
N SER A 188 8.95 15.65 -23.02
CA SER A 188 9.39 14.26 -22.75
C SER A 188 10.31 13.66 -23.82
N TYR A 189 10.16 14.06 -25.09
CA TYR A 189 11.00 13.60 -26.20
C TYR A 189 12.49 13.84 -25.99
N HIS A 190 12.85 14.93 -25.29
CA HIS A 190 14.23 15.34 -25.12
C HIS A 190 15.04 14.35 -24.29
N THR A 191 14.41 13.74 -23.28
CA THR A 191 15.07 12.85 -22.33
C THR A 191 14.95 11.38 -22.73
N CYS A 192 14.05 11.04 -23.65
CA CYS A 192 13.89 9.68 -24.15
C CYS A 192 15.16 9.07 -24.71
N ASN A 193 15.35 7.79 -24.42
CA ASN A 193 16.48 7.01 -24.91
C ASN A 193 16.01 5.75 -25.62
N ARG A 194 16.58 5.50 -26.78
CA ARG A 194 16.35 4.29 -27.58
C ARG A 194 16.87 3.05 -26.87
N ILE A 195 15.98 2.07 -26.67
CA ILE A 195 16.22 0.88 -25.84
C ILE A 195 17.38 0.04 -26.38
N GLU A 196 17.53 -0.08 -27.69
CA GLU A 196 18.60 -0.87 -28.31
C GLU A 196 20.01 -0.33 -28.06
N LEU A 197 20.12 0.84 -27.42
CA LEU A 197 21.38 1.47 -27.05
C LEU A 197 21.59 1.58 -25.54
N ILE A 198 20.57 1.29 -24.73
CA ILE A 198 20.61 1.44 -23.27
C ILE A 198 20.15 0.21 -22.49
N ASP A 199 19.75 -0.87 -23.15
CA ASP A 199 19.39 -2.17 -22.56
C ASP A 199 20.28 -2.54 -21.36
N ARG A 200 21.60 -2.55 -21.53
CA ARG A 200 22.58 -2.88 -20.47
C ARG A 200 22.61 -1.89 -19.32
N ILE A 201 22.27 -0.63 -19.57
CA ILE A 201 22.19 0.39 -18.52
C ILE A 201 20.93 0.13 -17.70
N ILE A 202 19.81 -0.19 -18.34
CA ILE A 202 18.57 -0.56 -17.67
C ILE A 202 18.81 -1.82 -16.84
N GLU A 203 19.29 -2.91 -17.44
CA GLU A 203 19.57 -4.18 -16.76
C GLU A 203 20.39 -4.00 -15.47
N VAL A 204 21.47 -3.21 -15.53
CA VAL A 204 22.33 -2.94 -14.37
C VAL A 204 21.66 -2.05 -13.32
N THR A 205 20.78 -1.13 -13.74
CA THR A 205 20.17 -0.14 -12.83
C THR A 205 18.98 -0.73 -12.08
N VAL A 206 18.18 -1.58 -12.73
CA VAL A 206 16.99 -2.23 -12.15
C VAL A 206 17.19 -3.72 -11.82
N ASP A 207 18.39 -4.26 -12.04
CA ASP A 207 18.77 -5.65 -11.73
C ASP A 207 17.84 -6.69 -12.39
N VAL A 208 17.58 -6.49 -13.68
CA VAL A 208 16.75 -7.39 -14.52
C VAL A 208 17.54 -7.82 -15.75
N GLU A 209 17.21 -8.97 -16.33
CA GLU A 209 17.70 -9.42 -17.63
C GLU A 209 16.63 -9.08 -18.68
N LEU A 210 17.00 -8.33 -19.73
CA LEU A 210 16.08 -7.96 -20.81
C LEU A 210 16.34 -8.84 -22.03
N ASP A 211 15.27 -9.23 -22.71
CA ASP A 211 15.38 -9.90 -24.02
C ASP A 211 15.97 -8.95 -25.08
N ASP A 212 16.53 -9.53 -26.15
CA ASP A 212 17.01 -8.78 -27.31
C ASP A 212 15.92 -7.84 -27.86
N PRO A 213 16.21 -6.53 -28.06
CA PRO A 213 15.24 -5.58 -28.58
C PRO A 213 14.70 -5.94 -29.99
N PRO A 214 13.40 -5.70 -30.28
CA PRO A 214 12.41 -5.16 -29.37
C PRO A 214 12.05 -6.18 -28.30
N ILE A 215 11.94 -5.73 -27.05
CA ILE A 215 11.64 -6.60 -25.91
C ILE A 215 10.28 -7.25 -26.17
N CYS A 216 10.25 -8.58 -26.26
CA CYS A 216 9.06 -9.31 -26.73
C CYS A 216 7.81 -9.00 -25.91
N ASP A 217 7.97 -8.86 -24.59
CA ASP A 217 6.88 -8.57 -23.65
C ASP A 217 6.24 -7.19 -23.85
N THR A 218 6.89 -6.27 -24.57
CA THR A 218 6.33 -4.93 -24.85
C THR A 218 5.63 -4.87 -26.21
N THR A 219 5.78 -5.88 -27.08
CA THR A 219 5.31 -5.82 -28.48
C THR A 219 3.80 -6.04 -28.66
N GLN A 220 3.09 -6.36 -27.57
CA GLN A 220 1.66 -6.63 -27.58
C GLN A 220 1.13 -6.59 -26.15
N THR A 221 -0.17 -6.43 -26.00
CA THR A 221 -0.82 -6.48 -24.68
C THR A 221 -2.22 -7.08 -24.75
N THR A 222 -2.86 -7.31 -23.61
CA THR A 222 -4.22 -7.85 -23.54
C THR A 222 -5.19 -6.80 -22.99
N VAL A 223 -6.32 -6.63 -23.67
CA VAL A 223 -7.45 -5.83 -23.17
C VAL A 223 -8.70 -6.68 -23.10
N SER A 224 -9.58 -6.37 -22.16
CA SER A 224 -10.87 -7.02 -21.97
C SER A 224 -11.95 -6.00 -21.66
N ALA A 225 -13.18 -6.35 -22.01
CA ALA A 225 -14.37 -5.67 -21.52
C ALA A 225 -15.35 -6.70 -20.97
N LEU A 226 -16.06 -6.30 -19.91
CA LEU A 226 -17.02 -7.12 -19.20
C LEU A 226 -18.28 -6.30 -18.96
N ARG A 227 -19.39 -6.73 -19.57
CA ARG A 227 -20.72 -6.22 -19.24
C ARG A 227 -21.29 -7.03 -18.09
N ILE A 228 -21.74 -6.36 -17.03
CA ILE A 228 -22.47 -6.97 -15.91
C ILE A 228 -23.75 -6.18 -15.68
N GLY A 229 -24.88 -6.71 -16.16
CA GLY A 229 -26.12 -5.97 -16.14
C GLY A 229 -26.03 -4.70 -16.97
N ASP A 230 -26.26 -3.58 -16.30
CA ASP A 230 -26.22 -2.23 -16.87
C ASP A 230 -24.82 -1.59 -16.75
N TRP A 231 -23.87 -2.28 -16.11
CA TRP A 231 -22.50 -1.80 -15.91
C TRP A 231 -21.56 -2.32 -16.98
N MET A 232 -20.65 -1.46 -17.41
CA MET A 232 -19.56 -1.81 -18.31
C MET A 232 -18.23 -1.70 -17.57
N LEU A 233 -17.42 -2.75 -17.64
CA LEU A 233 -16.04 -2.76 -17.16
C LEU A 233 -15.11 -2.83 -18.35
N GLY A 234 -14.05 -2.03 -18.35
CA GLY A 234 -12.92 -2.16 -19.29
C GLY A 234 -11.60 -2.23 -18.55
N THR A 235 -10.65 -3.00 -19.09
CA THR A 235 -9.33 -3.16 -18.48
C THR A 235 -8.29 -2.32 -19.21
N LEU A 236 -7.37 -1.71 -18.46
CA LEU A 236 -6.16 -1.11 -18.99
C LEU A 236 -4.93 -1.86 -18.44
N PRO A 237 -4.07 -2.41 -19.31
CA PRO A 237 -2.92 -3.24 -18.93
C PRO A 237 -1.71 -2.38 -18.53
N GLY A 238 -1.78 -1.75 -17.37
CA GLY A 238 -0.71 -0.89 -16.87
C GLY A 238 -1.23 0.12 -15.85
N GLU A 239 -0.58 1.28 -15.80
CA GLU A 239 -0.81 2.34 -14.82
C GLU A 239 -1.49 3.55 -15.50
N PRO A 240 -2.82 3.52 -15.72
CA PRO A 240 -3.46 4.59 -16.46
C PRO A 240 -3.58 5.87 -15.63
N THR A 241 -3.37 7.01 -16.26
CA THR A 241 -3.59 8.32 -15.63
C THR A 241 -5.07 8.68 -15.58
N THR A 242 -5.44 9.59 -14.67
CA THR A 242 -6.82 10.06 -14.50
C THR A 242 -7.41 10.61 -15.80
N LEU A 243 -6.62 11.31 -16.60
CA LEU A 243 -7.06 11.87 -17.89
C LEU A 243 -7.39 10.79 -18.91
N LEU A 244 -6.58 9.73 -19.01
CA LEU A 244 -6.83 8.61 -19.92
C LEU A 244 -8.10 7.85 -19.51
N VAL A 245 -8.26 7.53 -18.23
CA VAL A 245 -9.45 6.83 -17.72
C VAL A 245 -10.72 7.64 -17.94
N ASN A 246 -10.68 8.96 -17.67
CA ASN A 246 -11.81 9.83 -17.92
C ASN A 246 -12.18 9.89 -19.39
N HIS A 247 -11.19 9.95 -20.29
CA HIS A 247 -11.43 9.89 -21.72
C HIS A 247 -12.07 8.56 -22.14
N LEU A 248 -11.52 7.42 -21.71
CA LEU A 248 -12.08 6.10 -22.04
C LEU A 248 -13.54 5.94 -21.58
N ARG A 249 -13.90 6.48 -20.41
CA ARG A 249 -15.31 6.51 -19.97
C ARG A 249 -16.23 7.25 -20.94
N THR A 250 -15.74 8.28 -21.64
CA THR A 250 -16.53 9.00 -22.66
C THR A 250 -16.70 8.21 -23.96
N LEU A 251 -15.81 7.26 -24.24
CA LEU A 251 -15.88 6.36 -25.41
C LEU A 251 -16.78 5.14 -25.15
N SER A 252 -17.10 4.86 -23.89
CA SER A 252 -17.93 3.73 -23.50
C SER A 252 -19.33 3.83 -24.13
N PRO A 253 -19.91 2.69 -24.58
CA PRO A 253 -21.31 2.64 -25.01
C PRO A 253 -22.30 2.82 -23.84
N THR A 254 -21.80 2.72 -22.61
CA THR A 254 -22.55 2.89 -21.37
C THR A 254 -22.22 4.25 -20.75
N ALA A 255 -23.15 4.83 -19.99
CA ALA A 255 -22.93 6.11 -19.32
C ALA A 255 -21.64 6.09 -18.46
N PRO A 256 -20.90 7.20 -18.33
CA PRO A 256 -19.67 7.27 -17.54
C PRO A 256 -19.84 6.80 -16.10
N GLU A 257 -20.99 7.11 -15.48
CA GLU A 257 -21.32 6.73 -14.09
C GLU A 257 -21.55 5.22 -13.93
N GLN A 258 -21.82 4.52 -15.03
CA GLN A 258 -22.00 3.07 -15.11
C GLN A 258 -20.81 2.38 -15.81
N THR A 259 -19.71 3.11 -16.02
CA THR A 259 -18.49 2.61 -16.66
C THR A 259 -17.32 2.59 -15.68
N ILE A 260 -16.85 1.39 -15.38
CA ILE A 260 -15.71 1.11 -14.51
C ILE A 260 -14.49 0.81 -15.37
N ILE A 261 -13.39 1.51 -15.13
CA ILE A 261 -12.10 1.20 -15.76
C ILE A 261 -11.20 0.59 -14.70
N VAL A 262 -10.62 -0.56 -15.00
CA VAL A 262 -9.72 -1.30 -14.10
C VAL A 262 -8.30 -1.23 -14.65
N GLY A 263 -7.43 -0.50 -13.97
CA GLY A 263 -5.99 -0.48 -14.23
C GLY A 263 -5.30 -1.75 -13.71
N TYR A 264 -4.01 -1.93 -14.04
CA TYR A 264 -3.18 -3.10 -13.68
C TYR A 264 -3.84 -4.44 -14.05
N ALA A 265 -4.64 -4.46 -15.11
CA ALA A 265 -5.48 -5.60 -15.44
C ALA A 265 -5.03 -6.24 -16.76
N GLN A 266 -5.02 -7.57 -16.78
CA GLN A 266 -4.59 -8.45 -17.88
C GLN A 266 -3.08 -8.48 -18.14
N ASP A 267 -2.39 -7.36 -18.04
CA ASP A 267 -0.98 -7.20 -18.37
C ASP A 267 -0.41 -5.89 -17.76
N HIS A 268 0.88 -5.59 -17.92
CA HIS A 268 1.55 -4.40 -17.36
C HIS A 268 2.52 -3.73 -18.35
N GLY A 269 1.99 -2.85 -19.20
CA GLY A 269 2.75 -2.06 -20.19
C GLY A 269 3.42 -0.80 -19.64
N GLY A 270 3.52 -0.63 -18.32
CA GLY A 270 3.99 0.61 -17.70
C GLY A 270 2.86 1.65 -17.60
N TYR A 271 3.21 2.94 -17.68
CA TYR A 271 2.21 4.01 -17.59
C TYR A 271 1.44 4.17 -18.90
N LEU A 272 0.12 4.38 -18.78
CA LEU A 272 -0.76 4.63 -19.90
C LEU A 272 -1.30 6.06 -19.82
N LEU A 273 -0.84 6.89 -20.74
CA LEU A 273 -1.14 8.33 -20.79
C LEU A 273 -1.88 8.70 -22.07
N ARG A 274 -2.52 9.86 -22.04
CA ARG A 274 -2.88 10.57 -23.29
C ARG A 274 -1.63 11.25 -23.88
N PRO A 275 -1.58 11.48 -25.20
CA PRO A 275 -0.44 12.16 -25.83
C PRO A 275 -0.10 13.52 -25.20
N GLU A 276 -1.12 14.30 -24.85
CA GLU A 276 -0.93 15.64 -24.26
C GLU A 276 -0.30 15.57 -22.86
N ASP A 277 -0.65 14.54 -22.10
CA ASP A 277 -0.13 14.26 -20.76
C ASP A 277 1.31 13.75 -20.86
N TRP A 278 1.57 12.81 -21.79
CA TRP A 278 2.90 12.28 -22.05
C TRP A 278 3.90 13.38 -22.44
N ILE A 279 3.51 14.32 -23.31
CA ILE A 279 4.38 15.39 -23.79
C ILE A 279 4.70 16.43 -22.71
N SER A 280 3.78 16.62 -21.76
CA SER A 280 3.88 17.61 -20.68
C SER A 280 4.99 17.34 -19.65
N ASN A 281 5.78 16.27 -19.86
CA ASN A 281 6.89 15.87 -18.99
C ASN A 281 6.39 15.34 -17.65
N GLY A 282 7.30 14.95 -16.75
CA GLY A 282 6.96 14.29 -15.49
C GLY A 282 7.54 12.88 -15.39
N TYR A 283 7.15 12.15 -14.35
CA TYR A 283 7.70 10.82 -14.07
C TYR A 283 7.03 9.74 -14.93
N GLU A 284 5.72 9.84 -15.11
CA GLU A 284 4.85 8.85 -15.75
C GLU A 284 5.30 8.50 -17.19
N PRO A 285 5.76 9.44 -18.04
CA PRO A 285 6.29 9.12 -19.38
C PRO A 285 7.51 8.18 -19.38
N SER A 286 8.21 8.03 -18.26
CA SER A 286 9.50 7.32 -18.18
C SER A 286 9.42 5.82 -18.44
N ILE A 287 8.25 5.21 -18.22
CA ILE A 287 7.98 3.80 -18.46
C ILE A 287 6.81 3.68 -19.45
N THR A 288 7.04 4.17 -20.67
CA THR A 288 6.14 4.03 -21.83
C THR A 288 6.97 3.67 -23.05
N PHE A 289 6.87 2.42 -23.52
CA PHE A 289 7.83 1.84 -24.47
C PHE A 289 7.66 2.34 -25.91
N TRP A 290 6.42 2.62 -26.32
CA TRP A 290 6.05 2.99 -27.68
C TRP A 290 5.54 4.43 -27.81
N GLY A 291 5.85 5.25 -26.81
CA GLY A 291 5.73 6.70 -26.87
C GLY A 291 4.31 7.23 -26.67
N PRO A 292 4.05 8.49 -27.05
CA PRO A 292 2.86 9.24 -26.65
C PRO A 292 1.53 8.66 -27.14
N LEU A 293 1.52 7.87 -28.22
CA LEU A 293 0.28 7.31 -28.77
C LEU A 293 -0.14 5.99 -28.12
N GLU A 294 0.75 5.33 -27.36
CA GLU A 294 0.52 3.97 -26.86
C GLU A 294 -0.71 3.87 -25.94
N GLY A 295 -0.78 4.72 -24.91
CA GLY A 295 -1.84 4.66 -23.90
C GLY A 295 -3.23 4.92 -24.48
N GLU A 296 -3.38 5.94 -25.33
CA GLU A 296 -4.66 6.25 -25.98
C GLU A 296 -5.04 5.18 -27.01
N TYR A 297 -4.09 4.63 -27.77
CA TYR A 297 -4.35 3.51 -28.67
C TYR A 297 -4.91 2.29 -27.92
N VAL A 298 -4.29 1.90 -26.80
CA VAL A 298 -4.77 0.79 -25.96
C VAL A 298 -6.16 1.09 -25.40
N ALA A 299 -6.44 2.34 -25.02
CA ALA A 299 -7.77 2.75 -24.58
C ALA A 299 -8.81 2.65 -25.71
N GLU A 300 -8.49 3.07 -26.93
CA GLU A 300 -9.38 2.90 -28.09
C GLU A 300 -9.67 1.43 -28.40
N GLN A 301 -8.67 0.55 -28.29
CA GLN A 301 -8.89 -0.90 -28.40
C GLN A 301 -9.81 -1.44 -27.30
N THR A 302 -9.70 -0.91 -26.09
CA THR A 302 -10.58 -1.25 -24.97
C THR A 302 -12.01 -0.73 -25.22
N ALA A 303 -12.18 0.48 -25.75
CA ALA A 303 -13.48 1.01 -26.14
C ALA A 303 -14.16 0.14 -27.21
N ALA A 304 -13.40 -0.36 -28.19
CA ALA A 304 -13.89 -1.31 -29.18
C ALA A 304 -14.35 -2.64 -28.53
N MET A 305 -13.66 -3.12 -27.48
CA MET A 305 -14.11 -4.27 -26.69
C MET A 305 -15.43 -3.98 -25.98
N MET A 306 -15.56 -2.82 -25.34
CA MET A 306 -16.78 -2.43 -24.65
C MET A 306 -17.98 -2.37 -25.60
N ALA A 307 -17.78 -1.84 -26.81
CA ALA A 307 -18.81 -1.79 -27.83
C ALA A 307 -19.32 -3.20 -28.21
N MET A 308 -18.43 -4.19 -28.33
CA MET A 308 -18.81 -5.58 -28.57
C MET A 308 -19.52 -6.22 -27.38
N ALA A 309 -19.00 -6.04 -26.16
CA ALA A 309 -19.60 -6.57 -24.93
C ALA A 309 -21.00 -5.98 -24.64
N ALA A 310 -21.29 -4.78 -25.17
CA ALA A 310 -22.58 -4.13 -25.03
C ALA A 310 -23.68 -4.77 -25.89
N THR A 311 -23.33 -5.60 -26.88
CA THR A 311 -24.31 -6.30 -27.71
C THR A 311 -24.98 -7.45 -26.96
N ASP A 312 -26.10 -7.93 -27.51
CA ASP A 312 -26.79 -9.11 -27.00
C ASP A 312 -26.32 -10.41 -27.67
N ASP A 313 -25.52 -10.29 -28.74
CA ASP A 313 -24.95 -11.41 -29.47
C ASP A 313 -23.51 -11.66 -29.02
N ARG A 314 -23.04 -12.91 -29.16
CA ARG A 314 -21.64 -13.23 -28.89
C ARG A 314 -20.77 -12.81 -30.07
N GLU A 315 -20.08 -11.68 -29.93
CA GLU A 315 -19.19 -11.13 -30.95
C GLU A 315 -17.85 -11.89 -31.04
N ASP A 316 -17.21 -11.84 -32.21
CA ASP A 316 -15.85 -12.36 -32.41
C ASP A 316 -14.80 -11.30 -32.02
N ALA A 317 -14.48 -11.26 -30.74
CA ALA A 317 -13.51 -10.30 -30.21
C ALA A 317 -12.06 -10.55 -30.63
N ALA A 318 -11.75 -11.77 -31.07
CA ALA A 318 -10.41 -12.13 -31.55
C ALA A 318 -10.10 -11.52 -32.93
N GLY A 319 -11.13 -11.19 -33.71
CA GLY A 319 -10.97 -10.50 -34.98
C GLY A 319 -10.17 -9.22 -34.84
N GLY A 320 -9.10 -9.07 -35.63
CA GLY A 320 -8.19 -7.92 -35.60
C GLY A 320 -7.12 -7.97 -34.51
N GLY A 321 -7.09 -9.01 -33.67
CA GLY A 321 -6.02 -9.24 -32.70
C GLY A 321 -4.90 -10.14 -33.23
N VAL A 322 -3.90 -10.37 -32.38
CA VAL A 322 -2.81 -11.34 -32.60
C VAL A 322 -3.01 -12.60 -31.75
N ASP A 323 -2.20 -13.64 -31.99
CA ASP A 323 -2.25 -14.85 -31.19
C ASP A 323 -1.85 -14.55 -29.73
N ARG A 324 -2.66 -15.03 -28.79
CA ARG A 324 -2.38 -14.88 -27.36
C ARG A 324 -1.07 -15.57 -27.02
N VAL A 325 -0.13 -14.85 -26.40
CA VAL A 325 1.10 -15.46 -25.90
C VAL A 325 0.83 -16.24 -24.62
N SER A 326 1.54 -17.36 -24.49
CA SER A 326 1.46 -18.21 -23.31
C SER A 326 1.84 -17.40 -22.08
N THR A 327 1.06 -17.52 -21.01
CA THR A 327 1.46 -16.99 -19.71
C THR A 327 2.85 -17.54 -19.36
N PRO A 328 3.83 -16.67 -19.03
CA PRO A 328 5.14 -17.12 -18.58
C PRO A 328 4.96 -18.10 -17.41
N THR A 329 5.66 -19.23 -17.47
CA THR A 329 5.68 -20.18 -16.34
C THR A 329 6.87 -19.82 -15.45
N VAL A 330 6.70 -19.84 -14.14
CA VAL A 330 7.80 -19.66 -13.19
C VAL A 330 8.87 -20.72 -13.50
N VAL A 331 10.03 -20.28 -13.98
CA VAL A 331 11.17 -21.14 -14.34
C VAL A 331 12.19 -21.26 -13.21
N ASP A 332 12.07 -20.43 -12.15
CA ASP A 332 13.00 -20.46 -11.02
C ASP A 332 12.76 -21.68 -10.12
N GLU A 333 13.68 -22.64 -10.18
CA GLU A 333 13.72 -23.75 -9.22
C GLU A 333 14.56 -23.36 -7.99
N ILE A 334 13.99 -22.55 -7.08
CA ILE A 334 14.62 -22.32 -5.78
C ILE A 334 14.41 -23.55 -4.91
N THR A 335 15.45 -24.37 -4.76
CA THR A 335 15.40 -25.52 -3.85
C THR A 335 15.28 -25.03 -2.40
N PRO A 336 14.32 -25.49 -1.58
CA PRO A 336 14.26 -25.11 -0.17
C PRO A 336 15.40 -25.74 0.62
N ASP A 337 15.89 -25.06 1.66
CA ASP A 337 16.96 -25.58 2.53
C ASP A 337 16.53 -26.82 3.30
N THR A 338 17.46 -27.57 3.89
CA THR A 338 17.06 -28.71 4.72
C THR A 338 16.40 -28.20 6.00
N THR A 339 15.20 -28.70 6.33
CA THR A 339 14.51 -28.35 7.57
C THR A 339 15.41 -28.63 8.77
N SER A 340 15.58 -27.64 9.64
CA SER A 340 16.43 -27.77 10.81
C SER A 340 15.81 -28.69 11.86
N ALA A 341 16.65 -29.39 12.62
CA ALA A 341 16.20 -30.17 13.77
C ALA A 341 15.57 -29.30 14.87
N GLU A 342 15.84 -27.99 14.89
CA GLU A 342 15.27 -27.04 15.85
C GLU A 342 13.98 -26.37 15.37
N THR A 343 13.51 -26.66 14.16
CA THR A 343 12.23 -26.14 13.64
C THR A 343 11.08 -26.45 14.60
N GLY A 344 10.28 -25.43 14.92
CA GLY A 344 9.20 -25.51 15.89
C GLY A 344 9.62 -25.30 17.34
N SER A 345 10.75 -24.63 17.58
CA SER A 345 11.26 -24.35 18.93
C SER A 345 11.55 -22.87 19.17
N VAL A 346 11.72 -22.51 20.44
CA VAL A 346 12.20 -21.19 20.86
C VAL A 346 13.72 -21.27 21.04
N PRO A 347 14.52 -20.40 20.40
CA PRO A 347 15.96 -20.48 20.47
C PRO A 347 16.46 -20.19 21.89
N SER A 348 17.52 -20.88 22.30
CA SER A 348 18.11 -20.69 23.64
C SER A 348 18.87 -19.36 23.79
N ALA A 349 19.28 -18.76 22.68
CA ALA A 349 19.88 -17.43 22.58
C ALA A 349 19.54 -16.83 21.22
N LEU A 350 19.50 -15.50 21.14
CA LEU A 350 19.26 -14.79 19.88
C LEU A 350 20.55 -14.69 19.05
N PRO A 351 20.48 -14.82 17.71
CA PRO A 351 21.62 -14.52 16.85
C PRO A 351 21.90 -13.02 16.84
N ALA A 352 23.13 -12.63 16.49
CA ALA A 352 23.63 -11.26 16.63
C ALA A 352 23.17 -10.27 15.54
N TYR A 353 22.28 -10.69 14.63
CA TYR A 353 21.89 -9.93 13.44
C TYR A 353 20.44 -10.22 13.04
N LEU A 354 19.54 -10.28 14.01
CA LEU A 354 18.12 -10.46 13.69
C LEU A 354 17.62 -9.26 12.89
N PHE A 355 17.00 -9.53 11.75
CA PHE A 355 16.26 -8.51 11.04
C PHE A 355 14.96 -8.24 11.79
N THR A 356 14.79 -7.01 12.28
CA THR A 356 13.55 -6.47 12.84
C THR A 356 13.21 -5.17 12.12
N ARG A 357 11.96 -4.70 12.22
CA ARG A 357 11.50 -3.49 11.52
C ARG A 357 12.42 -2.27 11.75
N LEU A 358 12.82 -2.05 13.01
CA LEU A 358 13.68 -0.92 13.39
C LEU A 358 15.17 -1.29 13.43
N LEU A 359 15.55 -2.50 13.00
CA LEU A 359 16.92 -3.03 13.11
C LEU A 359 17.46 -2.98 14.55
N ARG A 360 16.58 -3.20 15.51
CA ARG A 360 16.88 -3.28 16.94
C ARG A 360 16.69 -4.73 17.39
N ASP A 361 17.71 -5.28 18.03
CA ASP A 361 17.65 -6.65 18.52
C ASP A 361 16.68 -6.76 19.69
N PRO A 362 15.78 -7.77 19.70
CA PRO A 362 15.06 -8.11 20.91
C PRO A 362 16.06 -8.52 22.00
N VAL A 363 15.71 -8.27 23.26
CA VAL A 363 16.60 -8.59 24.39
C VAL A 363 16.51 -10.08 24.77
N SER A 364 15.41 -10.74 24.38
CA SER A 364 15.06 -12.11 24.75
C SER A 364 14.25 -12.76 23.62
N PRO A 365 14.37 -14.08 23.40
CA PRO A 365 13.51 -14.80 22.45
C PRO A 365 12.07 -14.90 22.92
N GLN A 366 11.82 -14.76 24.23
CA GLN A 366 10.48 -14.70 24.82
C GLN A 366 10.06 -13.26 25.14
N PRO A 367 8.75 -12.96 25.11
CA PRO A 367 8.19 -11.70 25.59
C PRO A 367 8.61 -11.35 27.02
N ALA A 368 8.65 -10.06 27.34
CA ALA A 368 8.74 -9.62 28.72
C ALA A 368 7.48 -10.06 29.50
N THR A 369 7.62 -10.41 30.78
CA THR A 369 6.50 -10.90 31.60
C THR A 369 5.41 -9.87 31.81
N GLN A 370 5.74 -8.58 31.69
CA GLN A 370 4.80 -7.46 31.80
C GLN A 370 5.16 -6.40 30.76
N VAL A 371 4.14 -5.83 30.12
CA VAL A 371 4.25 -4.85 29.04
C VAL A 371 3.19 -3.77 29.25
N GLU A 372 3.59 -2.51 29.26
CA GLU A 372 2.64 -1.39 29.22
C GLU A 372 1.94 -1.34 27.85
N ARG A 373 0.67 -0.90 27.81
CA ARG A 373 0.00 -0.59 26.54
C ARG A 373 0.87 0.32 25.66
N LEU A 374 0.68 0.18 24.35
CA LEU A 374 1.39 0.90 23.29
C LEU A 374 2.89 0.57 23.16
N ARG A 375 3.47 -0.31 23.98
CA ARG A 375 4.84 -0.79 23.80
C ARG A 375 4.89 -1.97 22.83
N SER A 376 6.03 -2.15 22.17
CA SER A 376 6.28 -3.33 21.32
C SER A 376 6.59 -4.57 22.18
N VAL A 377 6.06 -5.70 21.75
CA VAL A 377 6.27 -7.04 22.31
C VAL A 377 6.93 -7.89 21.24
N TYR A 378 8.02 -8.54 21.59
CA TYR A 378 8.79 -9.38 20.68
C TYR A 378 8.72 -10.85 21.07
N PHE A 379 8.67 -11.73 20.07
CA PHE A 379 8.79 -13.17 20.24
C PHE A 379 9.57 -13.75 19.06
N THR A 380 10.65 -14.48 19.34
CA THR A 380 11.50 -15.09 18.31
C THR A 380 11.43 -16.61 18.43
N PHE A 381 11.25 -17.29 17.30
CA PHE A 381 11.20 -18.75 17.21
C PHE A 381 11.96 -19.25 15.97
N ILE A 382 12.26 -20.54 15.94
CA ILE A 382 12.87 -21.22 14.79
C ILE A 382 11.76 -21.88 13.97
N GLY A 383 11.58 -21.43 12.73
CA GLY A 383 10.64 -22.00 11.76
C GLY A 383 11.34 -22.84 10.69
N ASP A 384 10.69 -22.97 9.53
CA ASP A 384 11.25 -23.60 8.33
C ASP A 384 11.55 -22.54 7.26
N ASP A 385 12.20 -22.95 6.17
CA ASP A 385 12.44 -22.13 4.98
C ASP A 385 11.11 -21.53 4.47
N PRO A 386 11.02 -20.20 4.23
CA PRO A 386 9.79 -19.56 3.75
C PRO A 386 9.28 -20.13 2.42
N ILE A 387 10.11 -20.79 1.62
CA ILE A 387 9.70 -21.50 0.39
C ILE A 387 8.72 -22.64 0.70
N ARG A 388 8.82 -23.27 1.88
CA ARG A 388 7.87 -24.32 2.32
C ARG A 388 6.57 -23.76 2.89
N GLY A 389 6.55 -22.47 3.22
CA GLY A 389 5.42 -21.78 3.80
C GLY A 389 5.83 -20.88 4.95
N THR A 390 5.27 -19.67 4.96
CA THR A 390 5.43 -18.72 6.05
C THR A 390 4.54 -19.11 7.24
N PRO A 391 5.06 -19.11 8.48
CA PRO A 391 4.24 -19.35 9.67
C PRO A 391 3.13 -18.31 9.84
N ARG A 392 1.98 -18.74 10.35
CA ARG A 392 0.91 -17.86 10.84
C ARG A 392 1.03 -17.66 12.34
N VAL A 393 0.86 -16.42 12.79
CA VAL A 393 0.98 -16.06 14.19
C VAL A 393 -0.33 -15.48 14.67
N PHE A 394 -0.87 -16.01 15.76
CA PHE A 394 -2.12 -15.59 16.38
C PHE A 394 -1.82 -14.90 17.71
N LEU A 395 -2.51 -13.80 17.99
CA LEU A 395 -2.55 -13.22 19.34
C LEU A 395 -3.64 -13.92 20.16
N GLN A 396 -3.28 -14.47 21.31
CA GLN A 396 -4.21 -15.09 22.25
C GLN A 396 -4.29 -14.32 23.56
N ARG A 397 -5.46 -14.31 24.19
CA ARG A 397 -5.69 -13.73 25.52
C ARG A 397 -6.26 -14.78 26.48
N GLU A 398 -5.88 -14.69 27.74
CA GLU A 398 -6.46 -15.52 28.79
C GLU A 398 -7.89 -15.05 29.14
N VAL A 399 -8.86 -15.94 28.97
CA VAL A 399 -10.27 -15.77 29.31
C VAL A 399 -10.73 -16.99 30.11
N GLY A 400 -11.20 -16.78 31.34
CA GLY A 400 -11.70 -17.89 32.18
C GLY A 400 -10.65 -18.97 32.51
N GLY A 401 -9.36 -18.65 32.47
CA GLY A 401 -8.25 -19.58 32.71
C GLY A 401 -7.82 -20.41 31.49
N ALA A 402 -8.35 -20.11 30.30
CA ALA A 402 -7.91 -20.68 29.03
C ALA A 402 -7.46 -19.56 28.08
N TYR A 403 -6.55 -19.87 27.17
CA TYR A 403 -6.15 -18.92 26.12
C TYR A 403 -7.04 -19.11 24.89
N GLU A 404 -7.64 -18.02 24.45
CA GLU A 404 -8.49 -17.95 23.26
C GLU A 404 -7.89 -16.93 22.27
N ASP A 405 -8.09 -17.15 20.98
CA ASP A 405 -7.65 -16.21 19.94
C ASP A 405 -8.37 -14.86 20.14
N VAL A 406 -7.63 -13.75 20.04
CA VAL A 406 -8.23 -12.41 20.07
C VAL A 406 -9.00 -12.22 18.77
N LEU A 407 -10.30 -11.94 18.87
CA LEU A 407 -11.19 -11.79 17.73
C LEU A 407 -11.53 -10.31 17.47
N ARG A 408 -11.75 -10.01 16.21
CA ARG A 408 -12.35 -8.77 15.72
C ARG A 408 -13.86 -8.88 15.71
N ARG A 409 -14.56 -7.75 15.52
CA ARG A 409 -16.02 -7.69 15.39
C ARG A 409 -16.55 -8.47 14.19
N SER A 410 -15.75 -8.60 13.13
CA SER A 410 -16.07 -9.45 11.99
C SER A 410 -16.05 -10.95 12.30
N GLY A 411 -15.47 -11.35 13.44
CA GLY A 411 -15.23 -12.75 13.82
C GLY A 411 -13.83 -13.26 13.45
N ARG A 412 -13.06 -12.50 12.66
CA ARG A 412 -11.70 -12.86 12.27
C ARG A 412 -10.73 -12.81 13.45
N PRO A 413 -9.76 -13.72 13.54
CA PRO A 413 -8.70 -13.64 14.53
C PRO A 413 -7.69 -12.52 14.20
N VAL A 414 -7.03 -12.01 15.24
CA VAL A 414 -5.87 -11.12 15.13
C VAL A 414 -4.65 -11.96 14.82
N VAL A 415 -4.11 -11.79 13.61
CA VAL A 415 -3.07 -12.65 13.03
C VAL A 415 -1.93 -11.86 12.38
N ASP A 416 -1.06 -12.50 11.60
CA ASP A 416 -0.09 -11.81 10.76
C ASP A 416 -0.76 -10.69 9.92
N GLY A 417 -0.08 -9.54 9.80
CA GLY A 417 -0.68 -8.27 9.34
C GLY A 417 -1.19 -7.38 10.48
N ASP A 418 -1.65 -7.95 11.61
CA ASP A 418 -1.70 -7.24 12.90
C ASP A 418 -0.37 -7.27 13.66
N LEU A 419 0.42 -8.26 13.28
CA LEU A 419 1.73 -8.54 13.81
C LEU A 419 2.70 -8.35 12.66
N ILE A 420 3.87 -7.78 12.95
CA ILE A 420 4.97 -7.76 11.99
C ILE A 420 5.73 -9.06 12.18
N LEU A 421 5.91 -9.80 11.09
CA LEU A 421 6.70 -11.02 11.08
C LEU A 421 7.94 -10.79 10.21
N THR A 422 9.11 -10.87 10.81
CA THR A 422 10.38 -10.80 10.09
C THR A 422 11.05 -12.17 10.04
N TRP A 423 11.86 -12.39 9.02
CA TRP A 423 12.60 -13.63 8.80
C TRP A 423 14.09 -13.34 8.71
N THR A 424 14.91 -14.18 9.34
CA THR A 424 16.38 -14.11 9.30
C THR A 424 16.95 -15.53 9.18
N PRO A 425 17.54 -15.89 8.03
CA PRO A 425 18.29 -17.14 7.91
C PRO A 425 19.67 -17.05 8.58
N ASP A 426 20.16 -18.18 9.08
CA ASP A 426 21.49 -18.28 9.70
C ASP A 426 22.20 -19.58 9.27
N PRO A 427 23.31 -19.52 8.50
CA PRO A 427 23.99 -18.31 8.04
C PRO A 427 23.16 -17.49 7.05
N LEU A 428 23.39 -16.18 6.97
CA LEU A 428 22.67 -15.29 6.03
C LEU A 428 22.85 -15.72 4.57
N MET A 429 24.10 -16.01 4.19
CA MET A 429 24.45 -16.48 2.85
C MET A 429 24.24 -17.99 2.77
N ARG A 430 23.58 -18.41 1.69
CA ARG A 430 23.37 -19.82 1.41
C ARG A 430 24.70 -20.48 1.02
N GLU A 431 25.10 -21.49 1.77
CA GLU A 431 26.31 -22.28 1.50
C GLU A 431 25.96 -23.76 1.28
N ALA A 432 26.48 -24.34 0.20
CA ALA A 432 26.17 -25.73 -0.14
C ALA A 432 26.64 -26.71 0.95
N GLY A 433 25.72 -27.51 1.49
CA GLY A 433 26.00 -28.50 2.53
C GLY A 433 26.06 -27.94 3.95
N VAL A 434 25.78 -26.64 4.14
CA VAL A 434 25.62 -26.02 5.46
C VAL A 434 24.13 -25.96 5.79
N GLU A 435 23.74 -26.49 6.95
CA GLU A 435 22.37 -26.35 7.46
C GLU A 435 22.11 -24.87 7.79
N ARG A 436 20.92 -24.39 7.45
CA ARG A 436 20.50 -23.02 7.71
C ARG A 436 19.33 -23.01 8.69
N THR A 437 19.48 -22.31 9.80
CA THR A 437 18.42 -22.10 10.79
C THR A 437 17.59 -20.90 10.38
N HIS A 438 16.26 -21.01 10.41
CA HIS A 438 15.35 -19.95 9.99
C HIS A 438 14.68 -19.31 11.20
N TYR A 439 15.19 -18.16 11.63
CA TYR A 439 14.61 -17.40 12.73
C TYR A 439 13.46 -16.54 12.21
N TYR A 440 12.34 -16.57 12.93
CA TYR A 440 11.21 -15.68 12.73
C TYR A 440 11.03 -14.83 13.98
N THR A 441 10.85 -13.52 13.82
CA THR A 441 10.59 -12.60 14.94
C THR A 441 9.26 -11.89 14.72
N VAL A 442 8.40 -12.00 15.72
CA VAL A 442 7.11 -11.32 15.80
C VAL A 442 7.32 -10.00 16.53
N GLU A 443 6.74 -8.92 16.01
CA GLU A 443 6.57 -7.64 16.72
C GLU A 443 5.08 -7.28 16.80
N PHE A 444 4.56 -7.17 18.02
CA PHE A 444 3.21 -6.69 18.32
C PHE A 444 3.30 -5.38 19.09
N GLN A 445 2.70 -4.30 18.58
CA GLN A 445 2.45 -3.13 19.42
C GLN A 445 1.21 -3.39 20.26
N ALA A 446 1.31 -3.25 21.59
CA ALA A 446 0.22 -3.45 22.56
C ALA A 446 -0.89 -2.38 22.48
N ALA A 447 -1.41 -2.13 21.28
CA ALA A 447 -2.56 -1.31 20.95
C ALA A 447 -3.76 -2.23 20.62
N ALA A 448 -4.97 -1.76 20.91
CA ALA A 448 -6.20 -2.51 20.62
C ALA A 448 -6.32 -2.70 19.11
N PRO A 449 -6.36 -3.92 18.56
CA PRO A 449 -6.44 -4.16 17.12
C PRO A 449 -7.62 -3.46 16.45
N MET A 450 -7.46 -3.08 15.19
CA MET A 450 -8.56 -2.48 14.42
C MET A 450 -9.73 -3.47 14.32
N GLY A 451 -10.94 -3.00 14.57
CA GLY A 451 -12.14 -3.84 14.64
C GLY A 451 -12.29 -4.61 15.94
N MET A 452 -11.52 -4.33 16.99
CA MET A 452 -11.73 -4.96 18.29
C MET A 452 -13.11 -4.54 18.88
N PRO A 453 -13.96 -5.49 19.30
CA PRO A 453 -15.29 -5.15 19.81
C PRO A 453 -15.28 -4.17 20.98
N GLY A 454 -16.01 -3.07 20.85
CA GLY A 454 -16.13 -1.99 21.84
C GLY A 454 -14.94 -1.02 21.87
N LEU A 455 -13.98 -1.14 20.94
CA LEU A 455 -12.79 -0.31 20.81
C LEU A 455 -12.53 0.06 19.33
N GLU A 456 -13.59 0.44 18.62
CA GLU A 456 -13.55 0.67 17.17
C GLU A 456 -12.93 2.01 16.76
N GLY A 457 -12.95 3.02 17.64
CA GLY A 457 -12.44 4.36 17.33
C GLY A 457 -10.91 4.45 17.36
N ILE A 458 -10.35 5.41 16.63
CA ILE A 458 -8.89 5.68 16.66
C ILE A 458 -8.42 6.01 18.08
N ALA A 459 -9.20 6.79 18.84
CA ALA A 459 -8.92 7.07 20.25
C ALA A 459 -8.94 5.80 21.13
N ASP A 460 -9.65 4.74 20.73
CA ASP A 460 -9.75 3.49 21.50
C ASP A 460 -8.53 2.59 21.34
N ARG A 461 -7.65 2.88 20.36
CA ARG A 461 -6.44 2.11 20.06
C ARG A 461 -5.49 1.99 21.25
N ARG A 462 -5.47 2.99 22.14
CA ARG A 462 -4.70 2.96 23.40
C ARG A 462 -5.35 2.19 24.55
N GLY A 463 -6.48 1.54 24.28
CA GLY A 463 -7.33 0.87 25.25
C GLY A 463 -7.25 -0.65 25.28
N LEU A 464 -6.19 -1.27 24.71
CA LEU A 464 -6.05 -2.74 24.68
C LEU A 464 -6.39 -3.34 26.06
N PRO A 465 -7.34 -4.29 26.18
CA PRO A 465 -7.75 -4.77 27.50
C PRO A 465 -6.58 -5.35 28.29
N ALA A 466 -6.46 -4.97 29.56
CA ALA A 466 -5.42 -5.51 30.44
C ALA A 466 -5.63 -7.03 30.68
N GLY A 467 -4.55 -7.72 31.02
CA GLY A 467 -4.54 -9.15 31.32
C GLY A 467 -3.43 -9.91 30.62
N ASN A 468 -3.46 -11.24 30.70
CA ASN A 468 -2.42 -12.10 30.13
C ASN A 468 -2.69 -12.40 28.65
N TYR A 469 -1.64 -12.27 27.84
CA TYR A 469 -1.62 -12.60 26.42
C TYR A 469 -0.46 -13.55 26.11
N ARG A 470 -0.53 -14.23 24.97
CA ARG A 470 0.58 -15.00 24.40
C ARG A 470 0.46 -15.06 22.87
N PHE A 471 1.54 -15.44 22.20
CA PHE A 471 1.52 -15.79 20.79
C PHE A 471 1.31 -17.29 20.62
N ARG A 472 0.53 -17.67 19.62
CA ARG A 472 0.43 -19.04 19.11
C ARG A 472 0.87 -19.04 17.66
N VAL A 473 1.77 -19.95 17.31
CA VAL A 473 2.38 -20.02 15.98
C VAL A 473 2.03 -21.35 15.34
N GLU A 474 1.50 -21.28 14.13
CA GLU A 474 1.28 -22.44 13.26
C GLU A 474 2.22 -22.34 12.06
N GLY A 475 3.12 -23.32 11.90
CA GLY A 475 4.02 -23.39 10.74
C GLY A 475 3.97 -24.74 10.03
N PRO A 476 4.72 -24.92 8.94
CA PRO A 476 4.77 -26.18 8.21
C PRO A 476 5.25 -27.33 9.09
N GLY A 477 4.33 -28.14 9.62
CA GLY A 477 4.64 -29.31 10.44
C GLY A 477 4.95 -29.04 11.91
N PHE A 478 4.71 -27.83 12.43
CA PHE A 478 4.89 -27.51 13.83
C PHE A 478 3.85 -26.52 14.37
N GLU A 479 3.64 -26.56 15.68
CA GLU A 479 2.89 -25.55 16.44
C GLU A 479 3.67 -25.23 17.72
N LEU A 480 3.74 -23.96 18.10
CA LEU A 480 4.33 -23.55 19.38
C LEU A 480 3.63 -22.33 19.96
N THR A 481 3.88 -22.06 21.24
CA THR A 481 3.41 -20.85 21.92
C THR A 481 4.55 -20.13 22.60
N SER A 482 4.47 -18.80 22.67
CA SER A 482 5.35 -18.01 23.54
C SER A 482 5.03 -18.22 25.01
N ASP A 483 5.92 -17.75 25.88
CA ASP A 483 5.57 -17.46 27.27
C ASP A 483 4.48 -16.37 27.32
N ALA A 484 3.72 -16.37 28.41
CA ALA A 484 2.66 -15.38 28.62
C ALA A 484 3.25 -14.03 29.07
N PHE A 485 2.62 -12.94 28.64
CA PHE A 485 2.93 -11.58 29.06
C PHE A 485 1.68 -10.83 29.52
N GLU A 486 1.80 -10.09 30.62
CA GLU A 486 0.72 -9.27 31.15
C GLU A 486 0.72 -7.89 30.49
N VAL A 487 -0.38 -7.51 29.85
CA VAL A 487 -0.62 -6.13 29.40
C VAL A 487 -1.18 -5.32 30.57
N VAL A 488 -0.49 -4.24 30.93
CA VAL A 488 -0.86 -3.30 31.99
C VAL A 488 -1.11 -1.90 31.43
N PRO A 489 -1.82 -1.01 32.17
CA PRO A 489 -2.02 0.36 31.71
C PRO A 489 -0.71 1.08 31.39
N ALA A 490 -0.75 1.97 30.40
CA ALA A 490 0.39 2.81 30.04
C ALA A 490 0.58 3.95 31.02
N THR A 491 1.84 4.38 31.16
CA THR A 491 2.17 5.67 31.74
C THR A 491 1.86 6.78 30.73
N LEU A 492 1.04 7.76 31.10
CA LEU A 492 0.76 8.93 30.25
C LEU A 492 1.97 9.87 30.23
N THR A 493 2.18 10.55 29.10
CA THR A 493 3.16 11.64 28.96
C THR A 493 2.49 12.95 29.32
N GLU A 494 3.20 13.83 30.03
CA GLU A 494 2.66 15.13 30.44
C GLU A 494 3.68 16.26 30.34
N THR A 495 3.16 17.48 30.16
CA THR A 495 3.87 18.71 30.49
C THR A 495 2.97 19.59 31.34
N HIS A 496 3.53 20.29 32.31
CA HIS A 496 2.76 21.14 33.21
C HIS A 496 3.46 22.47 33.51
N GLU A 497 2.64 23.45 33.90
CA GLU A 497 3.09 24.73 34.43
C GLU A 497 2.12 25.25 35.50
N ALA A 498 2.66 25.95 36.49
CA ALA A 498 1.85 26.64 37.49
C ALA A 498 1.27 27.95 36.92
N ALA A 499 -0.04 28.10 36.99
CA ALA A 499 -0.78 29.29 36.58
C ALA A 499 -1.44 29.95 37.80
N GLY A 500 -0.64 30.60 38.64
CA GLY A 500 -1.11 31.13 39.92
C GLY A 500 -1.31 30.01 40.94
N ALA A 501 -2.54 29.81 41.42
CA ALA A 501 -2.88 28.69 42.31
C ALA A 501 -3.20 27.39 41.54
N ASP A 502 -3.46 27.51 40.24
CA ASP A 502 -3.91 26.42 39.39
C ASP A 502 -2.73 25.73 38.71
N LEU A 503 -2.92 24.48 38.31
CA LEU A 503 -1.97 23.71 37.52
C LEU A 503 -2.53 23.54 36.11
N ARG A 504 -1.82 24.04 35.09
CA ARG A 504 -2.13 23.76 33.68
C ARG A 504 -1.32 22.55 33.27
N VAL A 505 -1.99 21.51 32.78
CA VAL A 505 -1.37 20.23 32.40
C VAL A 505 -1.79 19.88 30.98
N THR A 506 -0.85 19.45 30.16
CA THR A 506 -1.12 18.82 28.86
C THR A 506 -0.79 17.34 28.97
N VAL A 507 -1.77 16.47 28.72
CA VAL A 507 -1.63 15.01 28.84
C VAL A 507 -1.81 14.30 27.51
N GLY A 508 -1.06 13.23 27.31
CA GLY A 508 -1.08 12.41 26.11
C GLY A 508 -0.45 11.05 26.31
N VAL A 509 -0.30 10.31 25.22
CA VAL A 509 0.44 9.06 25.14
C VAL A 509 1.63 9.23 24.20
N GLU A 510 2.66 8.42 24.39
CA GLU A 510 3.81 8.38 23.50
C GLU A 510 4.24 6.94 23.26
N SER A 511 4.40 6.58 21.99
CA SER A 511 4.81 5.25 21.56
C SER A 511 5.99 5.38 20.60
N GLY A 512 7.18 5.70 21.12
CA GLY A 512 8.37 6.00 20.32
C GLY A 512 8.69 4.98 19.23
N ASP A 513 8.51 3.70 19.54
CA ASP A 513 8.75 2.58 18.62
C ASP A 513 7.46 2.05 17.97
N GLY A 514 6.32 2.71 18.19
CA GLY A 514 5.03 2.30 17.65
C GLY A 514 4.94 2.43 16.13
N TYR A 515 4.05 1.64 15.54
CA TYR A 515 3.78 1.61 14.10
C TYR A 515 2.28 1.63 13.75
N ARG A 516 1.41 1.55 14.75
CA ARG A 516 -0.05 1.63 14.63
C ARG A 516 -0.53 3.08 14.66
N LEU A 517 -1.62 3.35 13.94
CA LEU A 517 -2.28 4.63 13.98
C LEU A 517 -2.94 4.87 15.35
N LEU A 518 -2.60 5.99 15.98
CA LEU A 518 -3.13 6.45 17.27
C LEU A 518 -3.85 7.80 17.19
N ASP A 519 -3.57 8.62 16.17
CA ASP A 519 -4.19 9.95 15.96
C ASP A 519 -4.15 10.28 14.47
N LEU A 520 -5.18 10.95 13.95
CA LEU A 520 -5.26 11.32 12.53
C LEU A 520 -4.41 12.54 12.17
N THR A 521 -3.90 13.29 13.15
CA THR A 521 -3.21 14.56 12.97
C THR A 521 -1.78 14.54 13.52
N ALA A 522 -1.60 14.04 14.75
CA ALA A 522 -0.31 13.90 15.38
C ALA A 522 0.43 12.67 14.84
N ARG A 523 1.77 12.70 14.89
CA ARG A 523 2.58 11.54 14.53
C ARG A 523 2.35 10.43 15.55
N SER A 524 1.94 9.24 15.10
CA SER A 524 1.50 8.17 16.02
C SER A 524 2.60 7.58 16.91
N ASN A 525 3.86 7.79 16.54
CA ASN A 525 5.01 7.39 17.36
C ASN A 525 5.66 8.55 18.14
N ARG A 526 5.00 9.71 18.20
CA ARG A 526 5.39 10.87 19.02
C ARG A 526 4.31 11.11 20.08
N PHE A 527 4.32 12.30 20.68
CA PHE A 527 3.27 12.73 21.60
C PHE A 527 1.91 12.83 20.90
N VAL A 528 0.96 12.01 21.34
CA VAL A 528 -0.43 11.99 20.92
C VAL A 528 -1.29 12.45 22.09
N PRO A 529 -1.91 13.63 22.04
CA PRO A 529 -2.70 14.13 23.15
C PRO A 529 -4.00 13.36 23.34
N ILE A 530 -4.49 13.31 24.57
CA ILE A 530 -5.84 12.83 24.88
C ILE A 530 -6.79 14.00 24.60
N ARG A 531 -7.46 14.02 23.45
CA ARG A 531 -8.22 15.19 22.98
C ARG A 531 -9.70 15.10 23.30
N GLU A 532 -10.23 16.11 23.98
CA GLU A 532 -11.69 16.24 24.19
C GLU A 532 -12.31 15.04 24.91
N GLU A 533 -11.55 14.39 25.79
CA GLU A 533 -11.99 13.22 26.54
C GLU A 533 -12.08 13.50 28.04
N GLU A 534 -12.97 12.80 28.72
CA GLU A 534 -13.04 12.80 30.18
C GLU A 534 -11.83 12.05 30.77
N VAL A 535 -11.15 12.71 31.71
CA VAL A 535 -10.10 12.15 32.54
C VAL A 535 -10.46 12.28 34.01
N VAL A 536 -10.06 11.30 34.81
CA VAL A 536 -10.17 11.35 36.27
C VAL A 536 -8.90 11.98 36.82
N VAL A 537 -9.05 13.05 37.59
CA VAL A 537 -7.97 13.79 38.22
C VAL A 537 -8.07 13.62 39.73
N THR A 538 -7.01 13.09 40.34
CA THR A 538 -6.86 13.02 41.80
C THR A 538 -5.84 14.06 42.23
N VAL A 539 -6.26 14.98 43.10
CA VAL A 539 -5.41 16.06 43.63
C VAL A 539 -5.14 15.80 45.11
N GLU A 540 -3.87 15.58 45.44
CA GLU A 540 -3.37 15.36 46.79
C GLU A 540 -2.56 16.59 47.25
N PRO A 541 -3.20 17.53 47.98
CA PRO A 541 -2.49 18.72 48.46
C PRO A 541 -1.48 18.35 49.56
N PRO A 542 -0.41 19.15 49.76
CA PRO A 542 0.58 18.90 50.82
C PRO A 542 -0.05 18.87 52.23
N ILE A 543 -1.13 19.63 52.41
CA ILE A 543 -1.93 19.69 53.63
C ILE A 543 -3.41 19.68 53.21
N GLY A 544 -4.15 18.68 53.66
CA GLY A 544 -5.59 18.58 53.41
C GLY A 544 -6.04 17.17 53.05
N LEU A 545 -7.29 17.06 52.60
CA LEU A 545 -7.84 15.82 52.06
C LEU A 545 -7.63 15.81 50.54
N ALA A 546 -7.28 14.65 50.00
CA ALA A 546 -7.30 14.42 48.56
C ALA A 546 -8.72 14.65 48.01
N ARG A 547 -8.80 15.21 46.81
CA ARG A 547 -10.06 15.31 46.07
C ARG A 547 -9.92 14.61 44.72
N MET A 548 -11.04 14.12 44.21
CA MET A 548 -11.14 13.52 42.90
C MET A 548 -12.18 14.30 42.10
N GLU A 549 -11.87 14.59 40.85
CA GLU A 549 -12.75 15.28 39.92
C GLU A 549 -12.61 14.70 38.51
N THR A 550 -13.65 14.83 37.71
CA THR A 550 -13.63 14.47 36.29
C THR A 550 -13.53 15.76 35.49
N LEU A 551 -12.50 15.86 34.65
CA LEU A 551 -12.27 17.02 33.78
C LEU A 551 -12.22 16.54 32.33
N THR A 552 -12.62 17.41 31.41
CA THR A 552 -12.48 17.16 29.97
C THR A 552 -11.24 17.87 29.47
N THR A 553 -10.37 17.16 28.75
CA THR A 553 -9.21 17.75 28.10
C THR A 553 -9.62 18.64 26.93
N GLY A 554 -8.81 19.65 26.61
CA GLY A 554 -8.96 20.45 25.41
C GLY A 554 -8.55 19.70 24.15
N ALA A 555 -8.70 20.35 23.00
CA ALA A 555 -8.31 19.79 21.71
C ALA A 555 -6.82 19.43 21.64
N ASP A 556 -5.94 20.06 22.41
CA ASP A 556 -4.50 19.80 22.51
C ASP A 556 -4.11 18.86 23.67
N GLY A 557 -5.08 18.30 24.39
CA GLY A 557 -4.85 17.52 25.60
C GLY A 557 -4.64 18.34 26.86
N THR A 558 -4.81 19.66 26.80
CA THR A 558 -4.64 20.53 27.98
C THR A 558 -5.87 20.54 28.88
N LEU A 559 -5.66 20.51 30.20
CA LEU A 559 -6.65 20.81 31.23
C LEU A 559 -6.08 21.79 32.26
N THR A 560 -6.97 22.46 33.00
CA THR A 560 -6.60 23.31 34.14
C THR A 560 -7.21 22.75 35.40
N ILE A 561 -6.35 22.48 36.38
CA ILE A 561 -6.72 21.90 37.66
C ILE A 561 -6.62 23.00 38.69
N THR A 562 -7.76 23.42 39.23
CA THR A 562 -7.83 24.54 40.16
C THR A 562 -7.11 24.21 41.46
N ASP A 563 -6.45 25.17 42.12
CA ASP A 563 -5.81 25.00 43.44
C ASP A 563 -4.92 23.73 43.53
N ALA A 564 -4.08 23.50 42.52
CA ALA A 564 -3.24 22.31 42.39
C ALA A 564 -1.76 22.61 42.11
N ALA A 565 -1.35 23.88 42.06
CA ALA A 565 0.03 24.29 41.73
C ALA A 565 1.11 23.77 42.70
N THR A 566 0.73 23.24 43.86
CA THR A 566 1.66 22.62 44.84
C THR A 566 1.23 21.22 45.25
N ALA A 567 0.19 20.67 44.62
CA ALA A 567 -0.36 19.37 44.95
C ALA A 567 0.29 18.29 44.09
N ARG A 568 0.37 17.06 44.62
CA ARG A 568 0.58 15.89 43.77
C ARG A 568 -0.71 15.63 43.01
N VAL A 569 -0.62 15.47 41.70
CA VAL A 569 -1.77 15.27 40.84
C VAL A 569 -1.60 13.95 40.10
N THR A 570 -2.63 13.11 40.10
CA THR A 570 -2.69 11.93 39.23
C THR A 570 -3.79 12.13 38.20
N VAL A 571 -3.45 12.03 36.92
CA VAL A 571 -4.41 12.04 35.81
C VAL A 571 -4.58 10.61 35.30
N THR A 572 -5.81 10.17 35.10
CA THR A 572 -6.17 8.83 34.63
C THR A 572 -7.15 8.92 33.46
N ASP A 573 -6.84 8.28 32.34
CA ASP A 573 -7.76 8.22 31.20
C ASP A 573 -8.85 7.14 31.38
N ARG A 574 -9.82 7.08 30.46
CA ARG A 574 -10.92 6.09 30.52
C ARG A 574 -10.48 4.62 30.42
N PHE A 575 -9.24 4.36 30.02
CA PHE A 575 -8.68 3.01 29.95
C PHE A 575 -7.86 2.64 31.20
N GLY A 576 -7.68 3.59 32.12
CA GLY A 576 -6.87 3.42 33.32
C GLY A 576 -5.38 3.71 33.10
N ASN A 577 -4.99 4.30 31.97
CA ASN A 577 -3.62 4.80 31.76
C ASN A 577 -3.41 6.02 32.65
N THR A 578 -2.25 6.16 33.30
CA THR A 578 -2.05 7.17 34.35
C THR A 578 -0.74 7.92 34.26
N VAL A 579 -0.71 9.15 34.80
CA VAL A 579 0.54 9.87 35.11
C VAL A 579 0.42 10.56 36.47
N GLU A 580 1.50 10.52 37.25
CA GLU A 580 1.66 11.31 38.47
C GLU A 580 2.51 12.55 38.17
N ILE A 581 2.02 13.70 38.61
CA ILE A 581 2.59 15.02 38.39
C ILE A 581 2.92 15.60 39.76
N THR A 582 4.18 16.03 39.92
CA THR A 582 4.64 16.74 41.11
C THR A 582 5.24 18.08 40.66
N PRO A 583 4.45 19.18 40.73
CA PRO A 583 4.82 20.51 40.23
C PRO A 583 6.04 21.17 40.89
#